data_AF-A0A435CV46-F1
#
_entry.id   AF-A0A435CV46-F1
#
_cell.length_a   1.000
_cell.length_b   1.000
_cell.length_c   1.000
_cell.angle_alpha   90.00
_cell.angle_beta   90.00
_cell.angle_gamma   90.00
#
_symmetry.space_group_name_H-M   'P 1'
#
loop_
_entity.id
_entity.type
_entity.pdbx_description
1 polymer ?
#
loop_
_entity_poly.entity_id
_entity_poly.type
_entity_poly.pdbx_seq_one_letter_code
_entity_poly.pdbx_strand_id
1 'polypeptide(L)'
;SRVTAIGGGSRSRYWLKAIATALQVPVDIPADGDFGAAFGAARLGLIAATGADPLAVCTAPATDATVEPEGGLGGAYADAYQRYRALYPAIRAVTA
;
A
#
# COMPACT_ATOMS: atom_id res chain seq x y z
N SER A 1 0.70 -6.16 -11.03
CA SER A 1 1.35 -5.59 -9.84
C SER A 1 0.29 -5.37 -8.76
N ARG A 2 0.61 -5.54 -7.48
CA ARG A 2 -0.31 -5.36 -6.32
C ARG A 2 0.45 -4.70 -5.17
N VAL A 3 -0.27 -4.08 -4.24
CA VAL A 3 0.32 -3.39 -3.08
C VAL A 3 -0.38 -3.81 -1.80
N THR A 4 0.33 -3.81 -0.67
CA THR A 4 -0.25 -4.10 0.65
C THR A 4 -0.46 -2.80 1.43
N ALA A 5 -1.67 -2.59 1.98
CA ALA A 5 -1.98 -1.42 2.79
C ALA A 5 -1.66 -1.64 4.28
N ILE A 6 -0.77 -0.81 4.81
CA ILE A 6 -0.36 -0.81 6.23
C ILE A 6 -0.57 0.57 6.87
N GLY A 7 -0.52 0.63 8.20
CA GLY A 7 -0.65 1.87 8.98
C GLY A 7 -2.09 2.31 9.23
N GLY A 8 -2.30 3.29 10.12
CA GLY A 8 -3.64 3.66 10.59
C GLY A 8 -4.63 4.10 9.49
N GLY A 9 -4.12 4.66 8.38
CA GLY A 9 -4.93 5.07 7.23
C GLY A 9 -5.57 3.91 6.46
N SER A 10 -5.08 2.67 6.61
CA SER A 10 -5.63 1.50 5.90
C SER A 10 -6.96 1.00 6.48
N ARG A 11 -7.40 1.54 7.63
CA ARG A 11 -8.68 1.18 8.25
C ARG A 11 -9.90 1.63 7.43
N SER A 12 -9.76 2.65 6.58
CA SER A 12 -10.86 3.15 5.75
C SER A 12 -10.95 2.40 4.42
N ARG A 13 -11.99 1.57 4.26
CA ARG A 13 -12.26 0.85 3.00
C ARG A 13 -12.47 1.79 1.81
N TYR A 14 -13.16 2.91 2.04
CA TYR A 14 -13.32 3.93 1.01
C TYR A 14 -11.98 4.49 0.54
N TRP A 15 -11.08 4.80 1.48
CA TRP A 15 -9.76 5.34 1.17
C TRP A 15 -8.91 4.34 0.36
N LEU A 16 -8.94 3.06 0.74
CA LEU A 16 -8.25 2.01 -0.02
C LEU A 16 -8.81 1.86 -1.43
N LYS A 17 -10.14 1.99 -1.59
CA LYS A 17 -10.78 1.90 -2.91
C LYS A 17 -10.44 3.08 -3.81
N ALA A 18 -10.33 4.28 -3.24
CA ALA A 18 -9.81 5.45 -3.94
C ALA A 18 -8.36 5.25 -4.40
N ILE A 19 -7.49 4.72 -3.53
CA ILE A 19 -6.09 4.41 -3.87
C ILE A 19 -6.00 3.34 -4.96
N ALA A 20 -6.72 2.23 -4.82
CA ALA A 20 -6.75 1.14 -5.81
C ALA A 20 -7.20 1.65 -7.19
N THR A 21 -8.24 2.47 -7.22
CA THR A 21 -8.78 3.07 -8.44
C THR A 21 -7.84 4.12 -9.04
N ALA A 22 -7.23 4.98 -8.22
CA ALA A 22 -6.28 5.98 -8.71
C ALA A 22 -5.02 5.33 -9.32
N LEU A 23 -4.53 4.25 -8.72
CA LEU A 23 -3.31 3.58 -9.13
C LEU A 23 -3.54 2.43 -10.12
N GLN A 24 -4.78 2.02 -10.35
CA GLN A 24 -5.16 0.88 -11.18
C GLN A 24 -4.44 -0.42 -10.77
N VAL A 25 -4.28 -0.63 -9.46
CA VAL A 25 -3.69 -1.85 -8.89
C VAL A 25 -4.53 -2.35 -7.71
N PRO A 26 -4.64 -3.67 -7.50
CA PRO A 26 -5.28 -4.23 -6.31
C PRO A 26 -4.51 -3.85 -5.04
N VAL A 27 -5.25 -3.56 -3.97
CA VAL A 27 -4.71 -3.22 -2.65
C VAL A 27 -5.07 -4.32 -1.66
N ASP A 28 -4.09 -5.09 -1.22
CA ASP A 28 -4.22 -6.19 -0.28
C ASP A 28 -4.20 -5.65 1.16
N ILE A 29 -5.12 -6.16 1.99
CA ILE A 29 -5.20 -5.89 3.43
C ILE A 29 -4.65 -7.14 4.13
N PRO A 30 -3.56 -7.02 4.89
CA PRO A 30 -3.01 -8.16 5.61
C PRO A 30 -3.98 -8.58 6.72
N ALA A 31 -4.02 -9.88 7.04
CA ALA A 31 -4.67 -10.37 8.25
C ALA A 31 -4.11 -9.69 9.49
N ASP A 32 -4.93 -9.49 10.52
CA ASP A 32 -4.49 -8.83 11.75
C ASP A 32 -3.26 -9.55 12.34
N GLY A 33 -2.21 -8.78 12.63
CA GLY A 33 -0.96 -9.28 13.18
C GLY A 33 0.09 -8.20 13.30
N ASP A 34 1.08 -8.42 14.18
CA ASP A 34 2.23 -7.52 14.32
C ASP A 34 3.32 -7.90 13.32
N PHE A 35 3.29 -7.23 12.16
CA PHE A 35 4.32 -7.35 11.11
C PHE A 35 5.24 -6.13 11.08
N GLY A 36 5.33 -5.40 12.20
CA GLY A 36 6.14 -4.21 12.31
C GLY A 36 7.64 -4.48 12.28
N ALA A 37 8.42 -3.40 12.41
CA ALA A 37 9.88 -3.46 12.35
C ALA A 37 10.50 -4.43 13.37
N ALA A 38 9.90 -4.58 14.56
CA ALA A 38 10.36 -5.51 15.58
C ALA A 38 10.31 -6.97 15.11
N PHE A 39 9.22 -7.37 14.44
CA PHE A 39 9.11 -8.73 13.88
C PHE A 39 10.08 -8.95 12.73
N GLY A 40 10.33 -7.92 11.91
CA GLY A 40 11.38 -7.92 10.91
C GLY A 40 12.77 -8.16 11.51
N ALA A 41 13.11 -7.49 12.62
CA ALA A 41 14.38 -7.69 13.32
C ALA A 41 14.52 -9.12 13.87
N ALA A 42 13.44 -9.69 14.43
CA ALA A 42 13.43 -11.07 14.90
C ALA A 42 13.69 -12.07 13.75
N ARG A 43 13.08 -11.86 12.58
CA ARG A 43 13.35 -12.66 11.37
C ARG A 43 14.80 -12.58 10.93
N LEU A 44 15.43 -11.41 10.97
CA LEU A 44 16.86 -11.27 10.67
C LEU A 44 17.74 -12.01 11.67
N GLY A 45 17.41 -11.95 12.96
CA GLY A 45 18.09 -12.74 14.00
C GLY A 45 17.99 -14.24 13.76
N LEU A 46 16.80 -14.73 13.38
CA LEU A 46 16.58 -16.14 13.01
C LEU A 46 17.46 -16.55 11.82
N ILE A 47 17.49 -15.75 10.76
CA ILE A 47 18.32 -16.03 9.56
C ILE A 47 19.79 -16.13 9.96
N ALA A 48 20.30 -15.16 10.73
CA ALA A 48 21.69 -15.14 11.17
C ALA A 48 22.04 -16.35 12.06
N ALA A 49 21.12 -16.77 12.94
CA ALA A 49 21.36 -17.88 13.86
C ALA A 49 21.27 -19.27 13.20
N THR A 50 20.47 -19.42 12.14
CA THR A 50 20.15 -20.73 11.56
C THR A 50 20.73 -20.95 10.15
N GLY A 51 21.15 -19.89 9.48
CA GLY A 51 21.52 -19.95 8.06
C GLY A 51 20.34 -20.24 7.14
N ALA A 52 19.10 -20.07 7.62
CA ALA A 52 17.89 -20.29 6.82
C ALA A 52 17.84 -19.36 5.61
N ASP A 53 17.27 -19.85 4.51
CA ASP A 53 17.03 -19.05 3.30
C ASP A 53 16.16 -17.82 3.63
N PRO A 54 16.65 -16.59 3.41
CA PRO A 54 15.87 -15.38 3.62
C PRO A 54 14.52 -15.37 2.90
N LEU A 55 14.40 -16.01 1.72
CA LEU A 55 13.13 -16.04 0.98
C LEU A 55 12.09 -16.94 1.64
N ALA A 56 12.52 -17.98 2.36
CA ALA A 56 11.63 -18.84 3.14
C ALA A 56 11.21 -18.19 4.47
N VAL A 57 12.01 -17.27 5.01
CA VAL A 57 11.74 -16.59 6.29
C VAL A 57 10.94 -15.30 6.11
N CYS A 58 11.30 -14.47 5.13
CA CYS A 58 10.73 -13.15 4.89
C CYS A 58 9.49 -13.21 3.98
N THR A 59 8.56 -14.10 4.31
CA THR A 59 7.30 -14.25 3.56
C THR A 59 6.32 -13.12 3.88
N ALA A 60 5.50 -12.78 2.88
CA ALA A 60 4.38 -11.87 3.06
C ALA A 60 3.37 -12.46 4.07
N PRO A 61 2.72 -11.62 4.90
CA PRO A 61 1.62 -12.09 5.74
C PRO A 61 0.45 -12.57 4.88
N ALA A 62 -0.42 -13.38 5.48
CA ALA A 62 -1.67 -13.77 4.83
C ALA A 62 -2.52 -12.53 4.52
N THR A 63 -3.13 -12.52 3.34
CA THR A 63 -4.10 -11.49 2.94
C THR A 63 -5.48 -11.82 3.53
N ASP A 64 -6.07 -10.89 4.25
CA ASP A 64 -7.45 -11.00 4.77
C ASP A 64 -8.48 -10.59 3.72
N ALA A 65 -8.21 -9.49 3.01
CA ALA A 65 -9.07 -9.01 1.94
C ALA A 65 -8.26 -8.29 0.86
N THR A 66 -8.82 -8.22 -0.35
CA THR A 66 -8.27 -7.42 -1.45
C THR A 66 -9.30 -6.39 -1.89
N VAL A 67 -8.86 -5.14 -2.04
CA VAL A 67 -9.67 -4.06 -2.61
C VAL A 67 -9.26 -3.88 -4.06
N GLU A 68 -10.20 -4.18 -4.96
CA GLU A 68 -10.01 -4.03 -6.40
C GLU A 68 -10.28 -2.59 -6.88
N PRO A 69 -9.65 -2.15 -7.98
CA PRO A 69 -9.98 -0.90 -8.64
C PRO A 69 -11.45 -0.83 -9.07
N GLU A 70 -12.07 0.34 -8.95
CA GLU A 70 -13.41 0.57 -9.50
C GLU A 70 -13.34 0.82 -11.01
N GLY A 71 -13.67 -0.20 -11.80
CA GLY A 71 -13.60 -0.12 -13.27
C GLY A 71 -14.39 1.05 -13.86
N GLY A 72 -15.56 1.39 -13.29
CA GLY A 72 -16.38 2.51 -13.76
C GLY A 72 -15.82 3.91 -13.46
N LEU A 73 -14.81 4.02 -12.59
CA LEU A 73 -14.27 5.30 -12.11
C LEU A 73 -12.84 5.59 -12.57
N GLY A 74 -12.17 4.63 -13.23
CA GLY A 74 -10.76 4.79 -13.65
C GLY A 74 -10.51 6.06 -14.47
N GLY A 75 -11.37 6.32 -15.47
CA GLY A 75 -11.27 7.55 -16.29
C GLY A 75 -11.47 8.83 -15.47
N ALA A 76 -12.49 8.86 -14.60
CA ALA A 76 -12.77 10.02 -13.76
C ALA A 76 -11.62 10.32 -12.77
N TYR A 77 -10.99 9.27 -12.22
CA TYR A 77 -9.81 9.40 -11.36
C TYR A 77 -8.59 9.90 -12.13
N ALA A 78 -8.38 9.44 -13.37
CA ALA A 78 -7.29 9.92 -14.22
C ALA A 78 -7.43 11.43 -14.50
N ASP A 79 -8.62 11.89 -14.87
CA ASP A 79 -8.89 13.31 -15.10
C ASP A 79 -8.70 14.16 -13.83
N ALA A 80 -9.18 13.66 -12.69
CA ALA A 80 -9.01 14.33 -11.40
C ALA A 80 -7.52 14.41 -11.00
N TYR A 81 -6.76 13.35 -11.24
CA TYR A 81 -5.32 13.32 -10.98
C TYR A 81 -4.56 14.34 -11.83
N GLN A 82 -4.89 14.49 -13.11
CA GLN A 82 -4.27 15.51 -13.96
C GLN A 82 -4.52 16.92 -13.44
N ARG A 83 -5.76 17.22 -13.01
CA ARG A 83 -6.09 18.51 -12.38
C ARG A 83 -5.29 18.74 -11.10
N TYR A 84 -5.23 17.74 -10.22
CA TYR A 84 -4.44 17.80 -8.99
C TYR A 84 -2.96 18.11 -9.27
N ARG A 85 -2.36 17.39 -10.22
CA ARG A 85 -0.95 17.52 -10.58
C ARG A 85 -0.63 18.90 -11.17
N ALA A 86 -1.53 19.46 -11.99
CA ALA A 86 -1.39 20.79 -12.56
C ALA A 86 -1.50 21.91 -11.51
N LEU A 87 -2.32 21.72 -10.46
CA LEU A 87 -2.50 22.69 -9.39
C LEU A 87 -1.29 22.80 -8.45
N TYR A 88 -0.58 21.69 -8.18
CA TYR A 88 0.55 21.69 -7.26
C TYR A 88 1.62 22.77 -7.55
N PRO A 89 2.18 22.89 -8.77
CA PRO A 89 3.17 23.95 -9.04
C PRO A 89 2.57 25.36 -8.96
N ALA A 90 1.31 25.54 -9.37
CA ALA A 90 0.63 26.84 -9.33
C ALA A 90 0.43 27.34 -7.89
N ILE A 91 0.03 26.45 -6.98
CA ILE A 91 -0.16 26.79 -5.56
C ILE A 91 1.20 26.96 -4.87
N ARG A 92 2.14 26.05 -5.12
CA ARG A 92 3.47 26.11 -4.48
C ARG A 92 4.19 27.42 -4.76
N ALA A 93 4.04 27.98 -5.97
CA ALA A 93 4.67 29.23 -6.37
C ALA A 93 4.18 30.47 -5.60
N VAL A 94 3.02 30.38 -4.93
CA VAL A 94 2.45 31.49 -4.14
C VAL A 94 2.47 31.23 -2.63
N THR A 95 2.87 30.03 -2.19
CA THR A 95 2.98 29.65 -0.78
C THR A 95 4.42 29.45 -0.29
N ALA A 96 5.40 29.54 -1.20
CA ALA A 96 6.83 29.46 -0.91
C ALA A 96 7.44 30.87 -0.85
#